data_AF-A0A2H1C3T5-F1
#
_entry.id   AF-A0A2H1C3T5-F1
#
_cell.length_a   1.000
_cell.length_b   1.000
_cell.length_c   1.000
_cell.angle_alpha   90.00
_cell.angle_beta   90.00
_cell.angle_gamma   90.00
#
_symmetry.space_group_name_H-M   'P 1'
#
loop_
_entity.id
_entity.type
_entity.pdbx_description
1 polymer ?
#
loop_
_entity_poly.entity_id
_entity_poly.type
_entity_poly.pdbx_seq_one_letter_code
_entity_poly.pdbx_strand_id
1 'polypeptide(L)'
;MATPDRSLSDIHHIMLEELRKHLVNERILPKKDSEALVQKICPHHVGHYLGLDIHDTPTIPYSRRLEPGIVFPLEPGIYLPHDLVKFRVPKECIGIGMRLEDDFVINKSGKAESLCGNLPRDPSALESVVSSEIRTQSSKQVL
;
A
#
# COMPACT_ATOMS: atom_id res chain seq x y z
N MET A 1 7.47 -10.36 5.65
CA MET A 1 8.33 -9.61 4.70
C MET A 1 9.11 -8.50 5.40
N ALA A 2 8.56 -7.85 6.41
CA ALA A 2 9.32 -7.00 7.34
C ALA A 2 9.86 -7.86 8.49
N THR A 3 11.19 -7.94 8.56
CA THR A 3 11.98 -8.73 9.51
C THR A 3 13.26 -7.95 9.82
N PRO A 4 14.00 -8.25 10.90
CA PRO A 4 15.08 -7.37 11.35
C PRO A 4 16.30 -7.38 10.43
N ASP A 5 16.38 -8.39 9.57
CA ASP A 5 17.37 -8.52 8.51
C ASP A 5 17.08 -7.65 7.28
N ARG A 6 16.00 -6.86 7.29
CA ARG A 6 15.60 -6.00 6.17
C ARG A 6 15.48 -4.54 6.61
N SER A 7 15.73 -3.65 5.66
CA SER A 7 15.51 -2.21 5.77
C SER A 7 14.23 -1.78 5.06
N LEU A 8 13.77 -0.54 5.28
CA LEU A 8 12.65 0.02 4.51
C LEU A 8 12.98 0.08 3.02
N SER A 9 14.25 0.36 2.66
CA SER A 9 14.71 0.29 1.27
C SER A 9 14.58 -1.12 0.68
N ASP A 10 14.95 -2.18 1.40
CA ASP A 10 14.79 -3.55 0.91
C ASP A 10 13.32 -3.89 0.65
N ILE A 11 12.44 -3.47 1.56
CA ILE A 11 10.99 -3.69 1.44
C ILE A 11 10.42 -2.90 0.26
N HIS A 12 10.91 -1.69 -0.01
CA HIS A 12 10.48 -0.89 -1.15
C HIS A 12 10.78 -1.57 -2.49
N HIS A 13 11.98 -2.14 -2.65
CA HIS A 13 12.32 -2.90 -3.86
C HIS A 13 11.42 -4.13 -4.03
N ILE A 14 11.11 -4.84 -2.92
CA ILE A 14 10.19 -5.97 -2.95
C ILE A 14 8.79 -5.52 -3.36
N MET A 15 8.30 -4.40 -2.81
CA MET A 15 6.99 -3.85 -3.18
C MET A 15 6.92 -3.56 -4.68
N LEU A 16 7.90 -2.85 -5.24
CA LEU A 16 7.93 -2.55 -6.67
C LEU A 16 7.96 -3.82 -7.53
N GLU A 17 8.77 -4.82 -7.15
CA GLU A 17 8.85 -6.08 -7.87
C GLU A 17 7.54 -6.87 -7.81
N GLU A 18 6.88 -6.92 -6.64
CA GLU A 18 5.59 -7.59 -6.49
C GLU A 18 4.46 -6.84 -7.24
N LEU A 19 4.40 -5.51 -7.16
CA LEU A 19 3.46 -4.71 -7.95
C LEU A 19 3.65 -4.98 -9.45
N ARG A 20 4.89 -4.96 -9.93
CA ARG A 20 5.23 -5.23 -11.34
C ARG A 20 4.77 -6.61 -11.77
N LYS A 21 5.08 -7.65 -10.99
CA LYS A 21 4.67 -9.03 -11.28
C LYS A 21 3.15 -9.15 -11.39
N HIS A 22 2.42 -8.69 -10.38
CA HIS A 22 0.96 -8.83 -10.34
C HIS A 22 0.29 -8.03 -11.45
N LEU A 23 0.69 -6.78 -11.67
CA LEU A 23 0.07 -5.94 -12.71
C LEU A 23 0.35 -6.45 -14.13
N VAL A 24 1.50 -7.10 -14.37
CA VAL A 24 1.77 -7.77 -15.64
C VAL A 24 0.91 -9.04 -15.78
N ASN A 25 0.77 -9.83 -14.72
CA ASN A 25 -0.06 -11.03 -14.71
C ASN A 25 -1.54 -10.72 -14.97
N GLU A 26 -2.05 -9.65 -14.36
CA GLU A 26 -3.41 -9.12 -14.56
C GLU A 26 -3.58 -8.35 -15.88
N ARG A 27 -2.53 -8.24 -16.70
CA ARG A 27 -2.52 -7.54 -18.00
C ARG A 27 -2.87 -6.04 -17.90
N ILE A 28 -2.66 -5.44 -16.72
CA ILE A 28 -2.78 -4.00 -16.51
C ILE A 28 -1.54 -3.28 -17.05
N LEU A 29 -0.35 -3.85 -16.80
CA LEU A 29 0.91 -3.36 -17.38
C LEU A 29 1.39 -4.29 -18.50
N PRO A 30 1.96 -3.73 -19.60
CA PRO A 30 2.66 -4.54 -20.57
C PRO A 30 3.91 -5.16 -19.95
N LYS A 31 4.23 -6.41 -20.29
CA LYS A 31 5.49 -7.05 -19.85
C LYS A 31 6.71 -6.22 -20.27
N LYS A 32 6.70 -5.74 -21.51
CA LYS A 32 7.70 -4.82 -22.05
C LYS A 32 7.58 -3.47 -21.31
N ASP A 33 8.72 -2.91 -20.89
CA ASP A 33 8.82 -1.62 -20.20
C ASP A 33 8.18 -1.57 -18.79
N SER A 34 7.70 -2.71 -18.26
CA SER A 34 7.06 -2.81 -16.93
C SER A 34 7.91 -2.28 -15.78
N GLU A 35 9.24 -2.39 -15.87
CA GLU A 35 10.18 -1.91 -14.86
C GLU A 35 10.13 -0.37 -14.70
N ALA A 36 10.16 0.35 -15.82
CA ALA A 36 10.05 1.81 -15.79
C ALA A 36 8.61 2.25 -15.46
N LEU A 37 7.63 1.49 -15.92
CA LEU A 37 6.23 1.80 -15.67
C LEU A 37 5.85 1.59 -14.20
N VAL A 38 6.35 0.56 -13.51
CA VAL A 38 5.99 0.32 -12.10
C VAL A 38 6.43 1.48 -11.20
N GLN A 39 7.62 2.03 -11.44
CA GLN A 39 8.10 3.22 -10.72
C GLN A 39 7.26 4.46 -11.02
N LYS A 40 6.73 4.57 -12.25
CA LYS A 40 5.87 5.69 -12.63
C LYS A 40 4.49 5.61 -11.95
N ILE A 41 3.93 4.41 -11.80
CA ILE A 41 2.60 4.23 -11.19
C ILE A 41 2.65 4.14 -9.67
N CYS A 42 3.82 3.86 -9.10
CA CYS A 42 4.08 3.88 -7.67
C CYS A 42 5.20 4.89 -7.37
N PRO A 43 4.89 6.21 -7.41
CA PRO A 43 5.89 7.28 -7.37
C PRO A 43 6.36 7.63 -5.94
N HIS A 44 6.09 6.79 -4.96
CA HIS A 44 6.42 7.02 -3.55
C HIS A 44 7.13 5.81 -2.94
N HIS A 45 7.71 6.02 -1.76
CA HIS A 45 8.35 4.95 -1.00
C HIS A 45 7.30 3.99 -0.42
N VAL A 46 7.70 2.80 0.04
CA VAL A 46 6.77 1.82 0.66
C VAL A 46 6.26 2.24 2.04
N GLY A 47 6.86 3.27 2.62
CA GLY A 47 6.62 3.71 3.98
C GLY A 47 7.75 4.61 4.48
N HIS A 48 7.62 5.06 5.72
CA HIS A 48 8.53 5.96 6.43
C HIS A 48 8.61 5.57 7.91
N TYR A 49 9.46 6.22 8.70
CA TYR A 49 9.37 6.04 10.16
C TYR A 49 8.17 6.83 10.70
N LEU A 50 7.52 6.29 11.71
CA LEU A 50 6.33 6.88 12.33
C LEU A 50 6.53 7.03 13.84
N GLY A 51 6.10 8.14 14.39
CA GLY A 51 6.21 8.40 15.83
C GLY A 51 5.49 9.68 16.24
N LEU A 52 6.23 10.65 16.80
CA LEU A 52 5.64 11.93 17.19
C LEU A 52 5.23 12.76 15.97
N ASP A 53 6.00 12.65 14.90
CA ASP A 53 5.68 13.17 13.57
C ASP A 53 5.17 12.05 12.66
N ILE A 54 4.35 12.42 11.66
CA ILE A 54 3.86 11.46 10.64
C ILE A 54 5.07 10.89 9.89
N HIS A 55 5.91 11.76 9.33
CA HIS A 55 7.21 11.38 8.76
C HIS A 55 8.31 11.62 9.79
N ASP A 56 8.43 10.70 10.75
CA ASP A 56 9.36 10.85 11.87
C ASP A 56 10.82 10.63 11.42
N THR A 57 11.76 11.22 12.15
CA THR A 57 13.21 11.01 12.01
C THR A 57 13.74 11.11 10.55
N PRO A 58 13.48 12.20 9.81
CA PRO A 58 13.81 12.31 8.38
C PRO A 58 15.30 12.22 8.07
N THR A 59 16.17 12.36 9.08
CA THR A 59 17.63 12.21 8.95
C THR A 59 18.11 10.76 9.04
N ILE A 60 17.27 9.83 9.48
CA ILE A 60 17.64 8.41 9.57
C ILE A 60 17.47 7.76 8.19
N PRO A 61 18.51 7.10 7.66
CA PRO A 61 18.45 6.53 6.32
C PRO A 61 17.53 5.31 6.28
N TYR A 62 16.70 5.19 5.24
CA TYR A 62 15.81 4.04 5.04
C TYR A 62 16.54 2.72 4.74
N SER A 63 17.85 2.77 4.51
CA SER A 63 18.73 1.59 4.41
C SER A 63 19.12 1.02 5.78
N ARG A 64 18.76 1.67 6.89
CA ARG A 64 18.93 1.12 8.24
C ARG A 64 18.05 -0.13 8.40
N ARG A 65 18.64 -1.18 8.98
CA ARG A 65 17.92 -2.40 9.34
C ARG A 65 16.81 -2.10 10.35
N LEU A 66 15.68 -2.80 10.19
CA LEU A 66 14.57 -2.70 11.11
C LEU A 66 14.95 -3.37 12.45
N GLU A 67 14.85 -2.63 13.56
CA GLU A 67 15.19 -3.11 14.91
C GLU A 67 13.94 -3.08 15.79
N PRO A 68 13.86 -3.91 16.85
CA PRO A 68 12.75 -3.86 17.80
C PRO A 68 12.47 -2.44 18.30
N GLY A 69 11.20 -2.04 18.25
CA GLY A 69 10.72 -0.71 18.63
C GLY A 69 10.58 0.26 17.46
N ILE A 70 11.13 -0.03 16.27
CA ILE A 70 10.88 0.80 15.08
C ILE A 70 9.42 0.64 14.65
N VAL A 71 8.76 1.78 14.43
CA VAL A 71 7.39 1.88 13.93
C VAL A 71 7.41 2.50 12.53
N PHE A 72 6.62 1.94 11.61
CA PHE A 72 6.55 2.36 10.21
C PHE A 72 5.22 1.90 9.58
N PRO A 73 4.61 2.67 8.67
CA PRO A 73 3.56 2.16 7.82
C PRO A 73 4.13 1.31 6.68
N LEU A 74 3.32 0.38 6.19
CA LEU A 74 3.49 -0.22 4.87
C LEU A 74 2.33 0.22 4.00
N GLU A 75 2.62 1.04 2.99
CA GLU A 75 1.63 1.80 2.22
C GLU A 75 1.72 1.58 0.69
N PRO A 76 1.69 0.35 0.16
CA PRO A 76 1.74 0.13 -1.28
C PRO A 76 0.60 0.84 -2.02
N GLY A 77 0.96 1.52 -3.12
CA GLY A 77 0.01 2.32 -3.91
C GLY A 77 0.22 2.19 -5.42
N ILE A 78 -0.88 2.29 -6.16
CA ILE A 78 -0.92 2.36 -7.62
C ILE A 78 -1.73 3.57 -8.06
N TYR A 79 -1.20 4.35 -9.00
CA TYR A 79 -1.88 5.48 -9.62
C TYR A 79 -1.72 5.41 -11.13
N LEU A 80 -2.83 5.41 -11.85
CA LEU A 80 -2.85 5.20 -13.29
C LEU A 80 -3.28 6.49 -14.02
N PRO A 81 -2.39 7.50 -14.16
CA PRO A 81 -2.73 8.75 -14.79
C PRO A 81 -3.10 8.60 -16.27
N HIS A 82 -3.82 9.59 -16.80
CA HIS A 82 -4.33 9.59 -18.18
C HIS A 82 -3.26 9.38 -19.25
N ASP A 83 -2.02 9.85 -19.01
CA ASP A 83 -0.95 9.72 -19.98
C ASP A 83 -0.46 8.26 -20.15
N LEU A 84 -0.90 7.33 -19.30
CA LEU A 84 -0.62 5.91 -19.44
C LEU A 84 -1.43 5.22 -20.54
N VAL A 85 -2.44 5.89 -21.11
CA VAL A 85 -3.20 5.39 -22.27
C VAL A 85 -2.29 5.00 -23.45
N LYS A 86 -1.12 5.64 -23.56
CA LYS A 86 -0.11 5.34 -24.61
C LYS A 86 0.68 4.05 -24.37
N PHE A 87 0.58 3.46 -23.17
CA PHE A 87 1.34 2.27 -22.75
C PHE A 87 0.46 1.00 -22.68
N ARG A 88 -0.68 0.98 -23.38
CA ARG A 88 -1.60 -0.18 -23.42
C ARG A 88 -2.16 -0.59 -22.05
N VAL A 89 -2.22 0.34 -21.11
CA VAL A 89 -2.99 0.16 -19.87
C VAL A 89 -4.48 0.14 -20.23
N PRO A 90 -5.29 -0.79 -19.68
CA PRO A 90 -6.74 -0.85 -19.94
C PRO A 90 -7.42 0.49 -19.64
N LYS A 91 -8.33 0.93 -20.51
CA LYS A 91 -8.98 2.25 -20.41
C LYS A 91 -9.81 2.39 -19.15
N GLU A 92 -10.42 1.30 -18.70
CA GLU A 92 -11.19 1.18 -17.48
C GLU A 92 -10.36 1.39 -16.21
N CYS A 93 -9.04 1.18 -16.28
CA CYS A 93 -8.14 1.40 -15.15
C CYS A 93 -7.58 2.82 -15.10
N ILE A 94 -7.65 3.57 -16.21
CA ILE A 94 -7.13 4.94 -16.28
C ILE A 94 -7.92 5.86 -15.36
N GLY A 95 -7.22 6.68 -14.59
CA GLY A 95 -7.79 7.59 -13.59
C GLY A 95 -7.96 6.95 -12.22
N ILE A 96 -7.73 5.64 -12.07
CA ILE A 96 -7.82 4.96 -10.77
C ILE A 96 -6.53 5.18 -9.98
N GLY A 97 -6.69 5.51 -8.70
CA GLY A 97 -5.64 5.52 -7.70
C GLY A 97 -6.09 4.69 -6.49
N MET A 98 -5.21 3.85 -5.98
CA MET A 98 -5.47 3.01 -4.81
C MET A 98 -4.22 2.92 -3.95
N ARG A 99 -4.37 3.05 -2.64
CA ARG A 99 -3.32 2.80 -1.65
C ARG A 99 -3.94 2.06 -0.46
N LEU A 100 -3.22 1.05 0.02
CA LEU A 100 -3.56 0.35 1.27
C LEU A 100 -2.43 0.59 2.24
N GLU A 101 -2.74 1.00 3.45
CA GLU A 101 -1.78 1.43 4.46
C GLU A 101 -2.14 0.85 5.82
N ASP A 102 -1.16 0.24 6.48
CA ASP A 102 -1.24 -0.21 7.86
C ASP A 102 0.07 0.12 8.58
N ASP A 103 -0.05 0.47 9.86
CA ASP A 103 1.05 0.75 10.76
C ASP A 103 1.56 -0.53 11.41
N PHE A 104 2.88 -0.68 11.44
CA PHE A 104 3.56 -1.82 12.06
C PHE A 104 4.61 -1.36 13.06
N VAL A 105 4.82 -2.19 14.08
CA VAL A 105 5.98 -2.12 14.98
C VAL A 105 6.81 -3.38 14.85
N ILE A 106 8.14 -3.28 14.89
CA ILE A 106 8.99 -4.45 15.11
C ILE A 106 8.93 -4.79 16.60
N ASN A 107 8.33 -5.92 16.94
CA ASN A 107 8.23 -6.36 18.32
C ASN A 107 9.57 -6.92 18.84
N LYS A 108 9.62 -7.26 20.14
CA LYS A 108 10.83 -7.75 20.81
C LYS A 108 11.41 -9.05 20.20
N SER A 109 10.59 -9.83 19.49
CA SER A 109 11.05 -11.03 18.79
C SER A 109 11.60 -10.75 17.38
N GLY A 110 11.60 -9.48 16.96
CA GLY A 110 12.01 -9.05 15.64
C GLY A 110 10.93 -9.19 14.56
N LYS A 111 9.69 -9.53 14.92
CA LYS A 111 8.61 -9.65 13.93
C LYS A 111 7.85 -8.34 13.81
N ALA A 112 7.46 -7.98 12.58
CA ALA A 112 6.50 -6.91 12.38
C ALA A 112 5.11 -7.33 12.91
N GLU A 113 4.52 -6.46 13.71
CA GLU A 113 3.22 -6.62 14.34
C GLU A 113 2.34 -5.43 13.97
N SER A 114 1.12 -5.70 13.50
CA SER A 114 0.17 -4.68 13.09
C SER A 114 -0.31 -3.89 14.31
N LEU A 115 -0.22 -2.57 14.24
CA LEU A 115 -0.83 -1.63 15.18
C LEU A 115 -2.27 -1.27 14.76
N CYS A 116 -2.58 -1.46 13.47
CA CYS A 116 -3.93 -1.30 12.96
C CYS A 116 -4.81 -2.47 13.38
N GLY A 117 -6.05 -2.17 13.77
CA GLY A 117 -7.06 -3.17 14.09
C GLY A 117 -7.54 -3.97 12.87
N ASN A 118 -8.64 -4.70 13.05
CA ASN A 118 -9.23 -5.53 11.99
C ASN A 118 -10.06 -4.70 11.01
N LEU A 119 -9.42 -3.77 10.28
CA LEU A 119 -10.06 -3.11 9.14
C LEU A 119 -10.19 -4.11 7.97
N PRO A 120 -11.35 -4.13 7.28
CA PRO A 120 -11.55 -4.99 6.11
C PRO A 120 -10.64 -4.56 4.97
N ARG A 121 -9.87 -5.52 4.44
CA ARG A 121 -8.99 -5.33 3.27
C ARG A 121 -9.46 -6.13 2.06
N ASP A 122 -10.29 -7.14 2.31
CA ASP A 122 -10.97 -7.88 1.25
C ASP A 122 -12.11 -7.03 0.66
N PRO A 123 -12.21 -6.92 -0.68
CA PRO A 123 -13.27 -6.15 -1.32
C PRO A 123 -14.68 -6.54 -0.85
N SER A 124 -14.96 -7.84 -0.69
CA SER A 124 -16.28 -8.33 -0.26
C SER A 124 -16.56 -7.94 1.20
N ALA A 125 -15.56 -8.02 2.07
CA ALA A 125 -15.68 -7.57 3.45
C ALA A 125 -15.93 -6.05 3.53
N LEU A 126 -15.25 -5.27 2.69
CA LEU A 126 -15.45 -3.82 2.60
C LEU A 126 -16.86 -3.48 2.09
N GLU A 127 -17.30 -4.12 1.00
CA GLU A 127 -18.65 -3.95 0.45
C GLU A 127 -19.74 -4.32 1.46
N SER A 128 -19.52 -5.36 2.26
CA SER A 128 -20.43 -5.76 3.34
C SER A 128 -20.58 -4.65 4.39
N VAL A 129 -19.47 -4.06 4.85
CA VAL A 129 -19.51 -2.94 5.80
C VAL A 129 -20.26 -1.75 5.22
N VAL A 130 -19.90 -1.30 4.01
CA VAL A 130 -20.53 -0.15 3.36
C VAL A 130 -22.03 -0.37 3.11
N SER A 131 -22.41 -1.56 2.65
CA SER A 131 -23.81 -1.88 2.36
C SER A 131 -24.67 -2.04 3.63
N SER A 132 -24.07 -2.44 4.75
CA SER A 132 -24.76 -2.56 6.04
C SER A 132 -25.13 -1.20 6.64
N GLU A 133 -24.29 -0.19 6.46
CA GLU A 133 -24.50 1.17 6.97
C GLU A 133 -25.55 1.95 6.15
N ILE A 134 -25.61 1.74 4.83
CA ILE A 134 -26.64 2.34 3.98
C ILE A 134 -28.05 1.85 4.37
N ARG A 135 -28.18 0.62 4.89
CA ARG A 135 -29.48 0.07 5.32
C ARG A 135 -29.97 0.65 6.65
N THR A 136 -29.09 1.07 7.55
CA THR A 136 -29.50 1.58 8.88
C THR A 136 -30.00 3.03 8.86
N GLN A 137 -29.66 3.83 7.84
CA GLN A 137 -30.18 5.19 7.70
C GLN A 137 -31.57 5.26 7.05
N SER A 138 -32.02 4.22 6.35
CA SER A 138 -33.33 4.19 5.70
C SER A 138 -34.50 3.91 6.66
N SER A 139 -34.22 3.57 7.93
CA SER A 139 -35.25 3.21 8.94
C SER A 139 -35.59 4.34 9.93
N LYS A 140 -35.12 5.58 9.73
CA LYS A 140 -35.42 6.73 10.61
C LYS A 140 -36.30 7.83 10.00
N GLN A 141 -37.12 7.50 9.01
CA GLN A 141 -38.21 8.39 8.60
C GLN A 141 -39.47 7.57 8.38
N VAL A 142 -40.37 7.62 9.36
CA VAL A 142 -41.84 7.79 9.28
C VAL A 142 -42.38 7.46 10.68
N LEU A 143 -42.61 8.49 11.48
CA LEU A 143 -43.84 8.75 12.25
C LEU A 143 -43.98 10.28 12.35
#